data_AF-A0A3D3WUY9-F1
#
_entry.id   AF-A0A3D3WUY9-F1
#
_cell.length_a   1.000
_cell.length_b   1.000
_cell.length_c   1.000
_cell.angle_alpha   90.00
_cell.angle_beta   90.00
_cell.angle_gamma   90.00
#
_symmetry.space_group_name_H-M   'P 1'
#
loop_
_entity.id
_entity.type
_entity.pdbx_description
1 polymer ?
#
loop_
_entity_poly.entity_id
_entity_poly.type
_entity_poly.pdbx_seq_one_letter_code
_entity_poly.pdbx_strand_id
1 'polypeptide(L)'
;DKIEEAKKMLDGNGLAQSKAPGYGMRLTFISQDDPTKISTLVTWESNEIYDAWRASPERAAAMAGADDMWSKPAENERFQMAD
;
A
#
# COMPACT_ATOMS: atom_id res chain seq x y z
N ASP A 1 10.70 15.14 7.82
CA ASP A 1 9.61 15.72 7.03
C ASP A 1 8.52 14.65 7.00
N LYS A 2 7.30 14.99 7.40
CA LYS A 2 6.20 14.00 7.55
C LYS A 2 5.92 13.25 6.25
N ILE A 3 6.12 13.89 5.10
CA ILE A 3 5.95 13.24 3.80
C ILE A 3 7.01 12.15 3.58
N GLU A 4 8.27 12.41 3.93
CA GLU A 4 9.34 11.40 3.82
C GLU A 4 9.17 10.25 4.82
N GLU A 5 8.66 10.53 6.03
CA GLU A 5 8.33 9.50 7.02
C GLU A 5 7.19 8.59 6.54
N ALA A 6 6.13 9.20 6.00
CA ALA A 6 5.01 8.50 5.36
C ALA A 6 5.49 7.63 4.19
N LYS A 7 6.37 8.13 3.33
CA LYS A 7 6.99 7.36 2.23
C LYS A 7 7.76 6.16 2.76
N LYS A 8 8.61 6.35 3.77
CA LYS A 8 9.40 5.26 4.36
C LYS A 8 8.53 4.15 4.94
N MET A 9 7.44 4.51 5.60
CA MET A 9 6.45 3.54 6.11
C MET A 9 5.80 2.77 4.96
N LEU A 10 5.36 3.49 3.93
CA LEU A 10 4.77 2.91 2.72
C LEU A 10 5.74 1.99 1.97
N ASP A 11 7.03 2.32 1.93
CA ASP A 11 8.08 1.49 1.35
C ASP A 11 8.32 0.21 2.18
N GLY A 12 8.25 0.32 3.51
CA GLY A 12 8.26 -0.85 4.41
C GLY A 12 7.10 -1.81 4.13
N ASN A 13 5.89 -1.29 3.97
CA ASN A 13 4.72 -2.09 3.55
C ASN A 13 4.92 -2.69 2.15
N GLY A 14 5.48 -1.93 1.20
CA GLY A 14 5.83 -2.43 -0.13
C GLY A 14 6.81 -3.60 -0.11
N LEU A 15 7.85 -3.53 0.74
CA LEU A 15 8.81 -4.62 0.93
C LEU A 15 8.18 -5.86 1.60
N ALA A 16 7.21 -5.65 2.47
CA ALA A 16 6.49 -6.76 3.08
C ALA A 16 5.56 -7.44 2.05
N GLN A 17 4.84 -6.64 1.25
CA GLN A 17 4.04 -7.11 0.12
C GLN A 17 4.87 -7.89 -0.90
N SER A 18 6.08 -7.42 -1.23
CA SER A 18 6.93 -8.07 -2.24
C SER A 18 7.42 -9.47 -1.84
N LYS A 19 7.19 -9.88 -0.60
CA LYS A 19 7.52 -11.22 -0.10
C LYS A 19 6.29 -12.13 -0.04
N ALA A 20 5.09 -11.59 -0.25
CA ALA A 20 3.87 -12.36 -0.26
C ALA A 20 3.73 -13.14 -1.59
N PRO A 21 3.19 -14.38 -1.56
CA PRO A 21 2.85 -15.10 -2.78
C PRO A 21 1.94 -14.26 -3.69
N GLY A 22 2.09 -14.40 -5.02
CA GLY A 22 1.26 -13.73 -6.02
C GLY A 22 1.30 -12.20 -6.02
N TYR A 23 2.25 -11.58 -5.33
CA TYR A 23 2.57 -10.17 -5.52
C TYR A 23 3.17 -9.95 -6.91
N GLY A 24 2.66 -8.97 -7.65
CA GLY A 24 3.22 -8.56 -8.93
C GLY A 24 4.18 -7.37 -8.78
N MET A 25 3.61 -6.17 -8.65
CA MET A 25 4.38 -4.93 -8.49
C MET A 25 3.64 -3.91 -7.64
N ARG A 26 4.39 -2.90 -7.18
CA ARG A 26 3.86 -1.73 -6.50
C ARG A 26 4.44 -0.47 -7.11
N LEU A 27 3.57 0.48 -7.43
CA LEU A 27 3.92 1.83 -7.84
C LEU A 27 3.42 2.81 -6.78
N THR A 28 4.26 3.80 -6.45
CA THR A 28 3.90 4.91 -5.55
C THR A 28 3.80 6.19 -6.37
N PHE A 29 2.70 6.91 -6.20
CA PHE A 29 2.44 8.18 -6.86
C PHE A 29 2.30 9.25 -5.79
N ILE A 30 2.87 10.42 -6.04
CA ILE A 30 2.66 11.63 -5.25
C ILE A 30 1.92 12.60 -6.17
N SER A 31 0.81 13.14 -5.71
CA SER A 31 0.05 14.13 -6.49
C SER A 31 0.91 15.37 -6.75
N GLN A 32 0.84 15.88 -7.98
CA GLN A 32 1.52 17.11 -8.36
C GLN A 32 0.88 18.36 -7.72
N ASP A 33 -0.45 18.33 -7.52
CA ASP A 33 -1.21 19.45 -6.97
C ASP A 33 -1.20 19.47 -5.43
N ASP A 34 -0.99 18.31 -4.80
CA ASP A 34 -0.99 18.17 -3.34
C ASP A 34 -0.01 17.07 -2.90
N PRO A 35 1.23 17.43 -2.54
CA PRO A 35 2.24 16.45 -2.14
C PRO A 35 1.90 15.63 -0.89
N THR A 36 0.85 16.01 -0.14
CA THR A 36 0.36 15.22 1.00
C THR A 36 -0.50 14.03 0.57
N LYS A 37 -0.91 13.99 -0.70
CA LYS A 37 -1.65 12.86 -1.28
C LYS A 37 -0.67 11.87 -1.93
N ILE A 38 -0.49 10.75 -1.24
CA ILE A 38 0.29 9.61 -1.72
C ILE A 38 -0.68 8.50 -2.10
N SER A 39 -0.55 7.95 -3.30
CA SER A 39 -1.36 6.84 -3.81
C SER A 39 -0.47 5.66 -4.17
N THR A 40 -1.01 4.45 -4.08
CA THR A 40 -0.27 3.23 -4.43
C THR A 40 -1.11 2.34 -5.31
N LEU A 41 -0.54 1.87 -6.41
CA LEU A 41 -1.12 0.80 -7.23
C LEU A 41 -0.33 -0.48 -6.94
N VAL A 42 -1.02 -1.54 -6.53
CA VAL A 42 -0.40 -2.85 -6.28
C VAL A 42 -1.12 -3.90 -7.11
N THR A 43 -0.36 -4.68 -7.88
CA THR A 43 -0.93 -5.81 -8.64
C THR A 43 -0.77 -7.10 -7.87
N TRP A 44 -1.79 -7.95 -7.97
CA TRP A 44 -1.85 -9.27 -7.37
C TRP A 44 -2.35 -10.26 -8.41
N GLU A 45 -1.87 -11.50 -8.35
CA GLU A 45 -2.30 -12.58 -9.24
C GLU A 45 -3.79 -12.92 -9.06
N SER A 46 -4.33 -12.76 -7.85
CA SER A 46 -5.76 -12.99 -7.57
C SER A 46 -6.26 -12.18 -6.37
N ASN A 47 -7.59 -12.04 -6.26
CA ASN A 47 -8.22 -11.40 -5.11
C ASN A 47 -8.02 -12.22 -3.82
N GLU A 48 -8.06 -13.55 -3.91
CA GLU A 48 -7.88 -14.45 -2.76
C GLU A 48 -6.51 -14.26 -2.12
N ILE A 49 -5.47 -14.09 -2.94
CA ILE A 49 -4.11 -13.83 -2.47
C ILE A 49 -4.02 -12.46 -1.79
N TYR A 50 -4.61 -11.43 -2.40
CA TYR A 50 -4.68 -10.10 -1.78
C TYR A 50 -5.42 -10.15 -0.43
N ASP A 51 -6.55 -10.85 -0.35
CA ASP A 51 -7.35 -10.95 0.86
C ASP A 51 -6.61 -11.70 1.97
N ALA A 52 -5.89 -12.77 1.61
CA ALA A 52 -5.00 -13.47 2.55
C ALA A 52 -3.87 -12.55 3.06
N TRP A 53 -3.22 -11.79 2.18
CA TRP A 53 -2.24 -10.77 2.58
C TRP A 53 -2.87 -9.69 3.48
N ARG A 54 -4.06 -9.22 3.14
CA ARG A 54 -4.74 -8.13 3.86
C ARG A 54 -5.14 -8.51 5.29
N ALA A 55 -5.31 -9.81 5.55
CA ALA A 55 -5.58 -10.38 6.87
C ALA A 55 -4.30 -10.84 7.61
N SER A 56 -3.12 -10.74 7.00
CA SER A 56 -1.90 -11.34 7.54
C SER A 56 -1.30 -10.58 8.74
N PRO A 57 -0.61 -11.28 9.64
CA PRO A 57 0.15 -10.63 10.71
C PRO A 57 1.31 -9.79 10.17
N GLU A 58 1.90 -10.15 9.02
CA GLU A 58 2.95 -9.38 8.36
C GLU A 58 2.44 -8.00 7.94
N ARG A 59 1.21 -7.93 7.38
CA ARG A 59 0.58 -6.66 7.02
C ARG A 59 0.21 -5.84 8.25
N ALA A 60 -0.23 -6.49 9.33
CA ALA A 60 -0.48 -5.79 10.60
C ALA A 60 0.81 -5.17 11.17
N ALA A 61 1.92 -5.90 11.15
CA ALA A 61 3.22 -5.40 11.59
C ALA A 61 3.76 -4.28 10.68
N ALA A 62 3.64 -4.43 9.36
CA ALA A 62 4.13 -3.45 8.39
C ALA A 62 3.36 -2.12 8.42
N MET A 63 2.08 -2.15 8.82
CA MET A 63 1.21 -0.97 8.90
C MET A 63 1.03 -0.45 10.33
N ALA A 64 1.80 -0.94 11.31
CA ALA A 64 1.70 -0.49 12.69
C ALA A 64 2.01 1.02 12.79
N GLY A 65 1.10 1.79 13.41
CA GLY A 65 1.22 3.25 13.54
C GLY A 65 0.92 4.06 12.28
N ALA A 66 0.44 3.42 11.21
CA ALA A 66 0.11 4.12 9.96
C ALA A 66 -1.08 5.08 10.08
N ASP A 67 -2.02 4.78 10.98
CA ASP A 67 -3.21 5.59 11.17
C ASP A 67 -2.88 7.01 11.68
N ASP A 68 -1.75 7.18 12.37
CA ASP A 68 -1.29 8.49 12.85
C ASP A 68 -0.67 9.37 11.76
N MET A 69 -0.37 8.79 10.59
CA MET A 69 0.26 9.50 9.47
C MET A 69 -0.75 10.19 8.55
N TRP A 70 -2.01 9.78 8.58
CA TRP A 70 -3.02 10.21 7.61
C TRP A 70 -4.03 11.16 8.25
N SER A 71 -4.32 12.28 7.58
CA SER A 71 -5.34 13.24 8.02
C SER A 71 -6.78 12.71 7.87
N LYS A 72 -6.95 11.64 7.10
CA LYS A 72 -8.22 10.92 6.88
C LYS A 72 -7.95 9.45 6.56
N PRO A 73 -8.94 8.55 6.69
CA PRO A 73 -8.79 7.16 6.28
C PRO A 73 -8.37 7.03 4.80
N ALA A 74 -7.55 6.02 4.50
CA ALA A 74 -7.14 5.72 3.13
C ALA A 74 -8.33 5.23 2.29
N GLU A 75 -8.47 5.80 1.11
CA GLU A 75 -9.44 5.38 0.09
C GLU A 75 -8.85 4.22 -0.71
N ASN A 76 -9.67 3.17 -0.94
CA ASN A 76 -9.22 1.96 -1.62
C ASN A 76 -10.25 1.54 -2.68
N GLU A 77 -9.78 1.16 -3.86
CA GLU A 77 -10.60 0.58 -4.93
C GLU A 77 -9.84 -0.59 -5.55
N ARG A 78 -10.56 -1.62 -6.01
CA ARG A 78 -9.99 -2.76 -6.73
C ARG A 78 -10.39 -2.67 -8.19
N PHE A 79 -9.43 -2.89 -9.07
CA PHE A 79 -9.64 -2.90 -10.51
C PHE A 79 -9.31 -4.28 -11.07
N GLN A 80 -10.01 -4.66 -12.14
CA GLN A 80 -9.62 -5.79 -12.97
C GLN A 80 -8.80 -5.26 -14.15
N MET A 81 -7.74 -5.96 -14.52
CA MET A 81 -6.99 -5.63 -15.74
C MET A 81 -7.92 -5.76 -16.94
N ALA A 82 -7.91 -4.74 -17.80
CA ALA A 82 -8.78 -4.67 -18.97
C ALA A 82 -8.12 -5.26 -20.24
N ASP A 83 -7.26 -6.26 -20.05
CA ASP A 83 -6.36 -6.91 -21.04
C ASP A 83 -5.02 -6.21 -21.30
#